data_AF-A0AAP5PYZ5-F1
#
_entry.id   AF-A0AAP5PYZ5-F1
#
_cell.length_a   1.000
_cell.length_b   1.000
_cell.length_c   1.000
_cell.angle_alpha   90.00
_cell.angle_beta   90.00
_cell.angle_gamma   90.00
#
_symmetry.space_group_name_H-M   'P 1'
#
loop_
_entity.id
_entity.type
_entity.pdbx_description
1 polymer ?
#
loop_
_entity_poly.entity_id
_entity_poly.type
_entity_poly.pdbx_seq_one_letter_code
_entity_poly.pdbx_strand_id
1 'polypeptide(L)' 'MPEQTIEDVALEIEIKYKNALSRHKISQKEMAEMLTTKSEKVTPSQVNRAIKGGNEPKSRRIRSQMAKILGIQ' A
#
# COMPACT_ATOMS: atom_id res chain seq x y z
N MET A 1 -17.46 -9.39 -16.56
CA MET A 1 -16.80 -8.29 -17.29
C MET A 1 -15.42 -8.08 -16.68
N PRO A 2 -14.33 -7.92 -17.45
CA PRO A 2 -12.96 -7.80 -16.94
C PRO A 2 -12.77 -6.64 -15.95
N GLU A 3 -13.53 -5.55 -16.10
CA GLU A 3 -13.46 -4.36 -15.24
C GLU A 3 -13.91 -4.64 -13.80
N GLN A 4 -14.98 -5.42 -13.63
CA GLN A 4 -15.48 -5.80 -12.30
C GLN A 4 -14.44 -6.62 -11.54
N THR A 5 -13.71 -7.50 -12.23
CA THR A 5 -12.60 -8.27 -11.64
C THR A 5 -11.44 -7.38 -11.20
N ILE A 6 -11.17 -6.28 -11.92
CA ILE A 6 -10.11 -5.33 -11.54
C ILE A 6 -10.49 -4.55 -10.28
N GLU A 7 -11.75 -4.12 -10.20
CA GLU A 7 -12.29 -3.41 -9.02
C GLU A 7 -12.32 -4.31 -7.78
N ASP A 8 -12.75 -5.57 -7.93
CA ASP A 8 -12.76 -6.55 -6.85
C ASP A 8 -11.35 -6.78 -6.29
N VAL A 9 -10.36 -6.96 -7.17
CA VAL A 9 -8.95 -7.12 -6.77
C VAL A 9 -8.42 -5.86 -6.07
N ALA A 10 -8.77 -4.67 -6.56
CA ALA A 10 -8.36 -3.42 -5.92
C ALA A 10 -8.96 -3.27 -4.51
N LEU A 11 -10.22 -3.65 -4.34
CA LEU A 11 -10.92 -3.64 -3.06
C LEU A 11 -10.29 -4.63 -2.07
N GLU A 12 -9.98 -5.85 -2.49
CA GLU A 12 -9.30 -6.85 -1.65
C GLU A 12 -7.94 -6.34 -1.17
N ILE A 13 -7.16 -5.73 -2.07
CA ILE A 13 -5.88 -5.10 -1.71
C ILE A 13 -6.11 -3.99 -0.68
N GLU A 14 -7.08 -3.11 -0.89
CA GLU A 14 -7.36 -2.01 0.02
C GLU A 14 -7.73 -2.50 1.42
N ILE A 15 -8.62 -3.48 1.51
CA ILE A 15 -9.03 -4.11 2.78
C ILE A 15 -7.81 -4.74 3.47
N LYS A 16 -7.02 -5.53 2.74
CA LYS A 16 -5.83 -6.22 3.25
C LYS A 16 -4.85 -5.25 3.90
N TYR A 17 -4.47 -4.17 3.22
CA TYR A 17 -3.50 -3.22 3.75
C TYR A 17 -4.07 -2.29 4.82
N LYS A 18 -5.34 -1.87 4.73
CA LYS A 18 -5.98 -1.07 5.81
C LYS A 18 -6.04 -1.85 7.12
N ASN A 19 -6.44 -3.12 7.06
CA ASN A 19 -6.50 -3.99 8.23
C ASN A 19 -5.12 -4.20 8.85
N ALA A 20 -4.09 -4.42 8.01
CA ALA A 20 -2.73 -4.59 8.49
C ALA A 20 -2.18 -3.31 9.16
N LEU A 21 -2.37 -2.14 8.54
CA LEU A 21 -2.00 -0.85 9.16
C LEU A 21 -2.68 -0.65 10.52
N SER A 22 -3.98 -0.96 10.60
CA SER A 22 -4.75 -0.86 11.84
C SER A 22 -4.22 -1.79 12.94
N ARG A 23 -3.91 -3.06 12.61
CA ARG A 23 -3.32 -4.03 13.56
C ARG A 23 -1.98 -3.57 14.12
N HIS A 24 -1.15 -2.96 13.28
CA HIS A 24 0.14 -2.42 13.69
C HIS A 24 0.06 -1.03 14.34
N LYS A 25 -1.14 -0.41 14.37
CA LYS A 25 -1.36 0.97 14.83
C LYS A 25 -0.48 2.00 14.10
N ILE A 26 -0.26 1.80 12.80
CA ILE A 26 0.54 2.66 11.95
C ILE A 26 -0.37 3.46 11.01
N SER A 27 -0.23 4.78 10.99
CA SER A 27 -0.91 5.64 10.01
C SER A 27 -0.24 5.57 8.63
N GLN A 28 -0.96 5.99 7.58
CA GLN A 28 -0.38 6.11 6.23
C GLN A 28 0.78 7.12 6.18
N LYS A 29 0.77 8.13 7.07
CA LYS A 29 1.85 9.11 7.19
C LYS A 29 3.11 8.46 7.75
N GLU A 30 2.99 7.76 8.88
CA GLU A 30 4.11 7.04 9.49
C GLU A 30 4.65 5.95 8.55
N MET A 31 3.77 5.25 7.84
CA MET A 31 4.20 4.29 6.82
C MET A 31 5.00 4.97 5.69
N ALA A 32 4.58 6.14 5.22
CA ALA A 32 5.33 6.89 4.21
C ALA A 32 6.72 7.32 4.72
N GLU A 33 6.81 7.70 5.99
CA GLU A 33 8.09 8.03 6.65
C GLU A 33 8.99 6.80 6.76
N MET A 34 8.44 5.63 7.15
CA MET A 34 9.18 4.36 7.20
C MET A 34 9.68 3.88 5.84
N LEU A 35 8.95 4.17 4.77
CA LEU A 35 9.30 3.79 3.40
C LEU A 35 10.25 4.78 2.73
N THR A 36 10.35 6.00 3.26
CA THR A 36 11.25 7.01 2.73
C THR A 36 12.69 6.64 3.03
N THR A 37 13.55 6.73 2.01
CA THR A 37 14.99 6.48 2.11
C THR A 37 15.77 7.72 1.71
N LYS A 38 17.10 7.70 1.86
CA LYS A 38 17.97 8.79 1.39
C LYS A 38 17.86 9.04 -0.13
N SER A 39 17.49 8.01 -0.90
CA SER A 39 17.46 8.05 -2.37
C SER A 39 16.04 8.16 -2.93
N GLU A 40 15.01 7.87 -2.15
CA GLU A 40 13.62 7.91 -2.60
C GLU A 40 12.69 8.44 -1.50
N LYS A 41 11.99 9.54 -1.81
CA LYS A 41 10.92 10.07 -0.97
C LYS A 41 9.59 9.39 -1.29
N VAL A 42 8.92 8.91 -0.25
CA VAL A 42 7.56 8.36 -0.32
C VAL A 42 6.62 9.31 0.39
N THR A 43 5.52 9.67 -0.27
CA THR A 43 4.49 10.54 0.32
C THR A 43 3.29 9.74 0.81
N PRO A 44 2.50 10.27 1.77
CA PRO A 44 1.26 9.62 2.20
C PRO A 44 0.28 9.38 1.04
N SER A 45 0.26 10.26 0.03
CA SER A 45 -0.57 10.08 -1.18
C SER A 45 -0.14 8.89 -2.05
N GLN A 46 1.16 8.60 -2.13
CA GLN A 46 1.69 7.44 -2.84
C GLN A 46 1.37 6.14 -2.07
N VAL A 47 1.44 6.17 -0.74
CA VAL A 47 0.97 5.06 0.11
C VAL A 47 -0.54 4.83 -0.08
N ASN A 48 -1.35 5.89 -0.09
CA ASN A 48 -2.79 5.79 -0.32
C ASN A 48 -3.10 5.16 -1.68
N ARG A 49 -2.44 5.61 -2.76
CA ARG A 49 -2.60 5.03 -4.09
C ARG A 49 -2.21 3.55 -4.13
N ALA A 50 -1.12 3.18 -3.47
CA ALA A 50 -0.69 1.79 -3.36
C ALA A 50 -1.74 0.93 -2.63
N ILE A 51 -2.34 1.45 -1.55
CA ILE A 51 -3.41 0.78 -0.80
C ILE A 51 -4.67 0.60 -1.67
N LYS A 52 -5.05 1.62 -2.46
CA LYS A 52 -6.23 1.57 -3.36
C LYS A 52 -6.04 0.73 -4.63
N GLY A 53 -5.13 -0.25 -4.62
CA GLY A 53 -4.90 -1.12 -5.77
C GLY A 53 -4.15 -0.49 -6.94
N GLY A 54 -3.51 0.68 -6.79
CA GLY A 54 -2.76 1.34 -7.86
C GLY A 54 -1.76 0.41 -8.55
N ASN A 55 -1.78 0.37 -9.89
CA ASN A 55 -1.10 -0.66 -10.67
C ASN A 55 0.24 -0.24 -11.28
N GLU A 56 0.64 1.02 -11.08
CA GLU A 56 1.91 1.57 -11.53
C GLU A 56 3.11 0.86 -10.85
N PRO A 57 4.30 0.80 -11.50
CA PRO A 57 5.49 0.17 -10.93
C PRO A 57 5.84 0.66 -9.52
N LYS A 58 5.69 1.97 -9.27
CA LYS A 58 5.94 2.57 -7.95
C LYS A 58 4.94 2.11 -6.89
N SER A 59 3.65 2.07 -7.22
CA SER A 59 2.60 1.59 -6.30
C SER A 59 2.80 0.12 -5.92
N ARG A 60 3.22 -0.72 -6.89
CA ARG A 60 3.58 -2.12 -6.65
C ARG A 60 4.80 -2.26 -5.72
N ARG A 61 5.84 -1.45 -5.93
CA ARG A 61 7.05 -1.43 -5.08
C ARG A 61 6.72 -1.03 -3.65
N ILE A 62 5.94 0.04 -3.47
CA ILE A 62 5.47 0.50 -2.15
C ILE A 62 4.70 -0.62 -1.46
N ARG A 63 3.75 -1.27 -2.13
CA ARG A 63 3.02 -2.42 -1.57
C ARG A 63 3.95 -3.56 -1.15
N SER A 64 4.95 -3.88 -1.96
CA SER A 64 5.94 -4.93 -1.63
C SER A 64 6.75 -4.58 -0.38
N GLN A 65 7.18 -3.33 -0.24
CA GLN A 65 7.89 -2.89 0.96
C GLN A 65 6.97 -2.84 2.19
N MET A 66 5.75 -2.32 2.04
CA MET A 66 4.73 -2.34 3.09
C MET A 66 4.45 -3.77 3.57
N ALA A 67 4.37 -4.74 2.65
CA ALA A 67 4.11 -6.12 3.00
C ALA A 67 5.19 -6.70 3.93
N LYS A 68 6.46 -6.33 3.71
CA LYS A 68 7.58 -6.72 4.59
C LYS A 68 7.46 -6.12 5.98
N ILE A 69 7.08 -4.84 6.08
CA ILE A 69 6.94 -4.13 7.36
C ILE A 69 5.73 -4.66 8.15
N LEU A 70 4.62 -4.92 7.44
CA LEU A 70 3.34 -5.31 8.02
C LEU A 70 3.16 -6.83 8.16
N GLY A 71 4.18 -7.64 7.85
CA GLY A 71 4.12 -9.10 7.94
C GLY A 71 3.05 -9.74 7.04
N ILE A 72 2.77 -9.12 5.89
CA ILE A 72 1.75 -9.57 4.95
C ILE A 72 2.39 -10.56 3.96
N GLN A 73 1.83 -11.77 3.88
CA GLN A 73 2.19 -12.80 2.88
C GLN A 73 1.41 -12.60 1.58
#